data_AF-A0A182J269-F1
#
_entry.id   AF-A0A182J269-F1
#
_cell.length_a   1.000
_cell.length_b   1.000
_cell.length_c   1.000
_cell.angle_alpha   90.00
_cell.angle_beta   90.00
_cell.angle_gamma   90.00
#
_symmetry.space_group_name_H-M   'P 1'
#
loop_
_entity.id
_entity.type
_entity.pdbx_description
1 polymer ?
#
loop_
_entity_poly.entity_id
_entity_poly.type
_entity_poly.pdbx_seq_one_letter_code
_entity_poly.pdbx_strand_id
1 'polypeptide(L)'
;MSKSLVKKAFVLADQEYSAAKTKTCLQTSADEKSTKRKASALELIPRHQQLVELVGKRGSKTEKDLIRRKEKLTVTDVRQQLANRRDHTEENVQKLLMFSATRMDEETRKKIIKRARTGRYVTRVNMSKKGKKKASSADDDNLGGDAEPDEDAPAETVFTEEDFANFAKELEKSGLL
;
A
#
# COMPACT_ATOMS: atom_id res chain seq x y z
N MET A 1 -15.66 -23.91 -47.38
CA MET A 1 -16.12 -22.58 -46.93
C MET A 1 -15.77 -21.57 -48.01
N SER A 2 -16.75 -20.87 -48.57
CA SER A 2 -16.49 -19.86 -49.59
C SER A 2 -15.84 -18.62 -48.96
N LYS A 3 -14.88 -17.99 -49.66
CA LYS A 3 -14.23 -16.75 -49.21
C LYS A 3 -15.23 -15.61 -49.00
N SER A 4 -16.38 -15.65 -49.68
CA SER A 4 -17.47 -14.68 -49.51
C SER A 4 -18.21 -14.84 -48.18
N LEU A 5 -18.39 -16.07 -47.68
CA LEU A 5 -19.02 -16.33 -46.39
C LEU A 5 -18.16 -15.81 -45.24
N VAL A 6 -16.85 -16.05 -45.32
CA VAL A 6 -15.87 -15.57 -44.32
C VAL A 6 -15.85 -14.04 -44.26
N LYS A 7 -15.84 -13.37 -45.42
CA LYS A 7 -15.91 -11.89 -45.47
C LYS A 7 -17.21 -11.35 -44.89
N LYS A 8 -18.35 -12.00 -45.15
CA LYS A 8 -19.64 -11.59 -44.57
C LYS A 8 -19.68 -11.76 -43.04
N ALA A 9 -19.07 -12.83 -42.52
CA ALA A 9 -18.99 -13.06 -41.07
C ALA A 9 -18.17 -11.98 -40.36
N PHE A 10 -17.05 -11.53 -40.94
CA PHE A 10 -16.26 -10.43 -40.38
C PHE A 10 -17.03 -9.10 -40.37
N VAL A 11 -17.73 -8.77 -41.47
CA VAL A 11 -18.54 -7.54 -41.54
C VAL A 11 -19.67 -7.53 -40.51
N LEU A 12 -20.32 -8.67 -40.28
CA LEU A 12 -21.36 -8.80 -39.26
C LEU A 12 -20.79 -8.64 -37.84
N ALA A 13 -19.62 -9.25 -37.56
CA ALA A 13 -18.95 -9.10 -36.28
C ALA A 13 -18.55 -7.64 -35.98
N ASP A 14 -18.07 -6.91 -36.99
CA ASP A 14 -17.69 -5.49 -36.84
C ASP A 14 -18.91 -4.57 -36.61
N GLN A 15 -20.06 -4.87 -37.23
CA GLN A 15 -21.31 -4.16 -36.97
C GLN A 15 -21.83 -4.37 -35.55
N GLU A 16 -21.76 -5.61 -35.04
CA GLU A 16 -22.15 -5.89 -33.65
C GLU A 16 -21.22 -5.19 -32.64
N TYR A 17 -19.92 -5.16 -32.92
CA TYR A 17 -18.93 -4.51 -32.06
C TYR A 17 -19.07 -2.98 -32.01
N SER A 18 -19.40 -2.35 -33.14
CA SER A 18 -19.64 -0.90 -33.23
C SER A 18 -20.97 -0.49 -32.58
N ALA A 19 -22.03 -1.29 -32.75
CA ALA A 19 -23.31 -1.09 -32.07
C ALA A 19 -23.23 -1.32 -30.55
N ALA A 20 -22.29 -2.15 -30.08
CA ALA A 20 -22.03 -2.34 -28.65
C ALA A 20 -21.30 -1.12 -28.04
N LYS A 21 -20.34 -0.52 -28.76
CA LYS A 21 -19.61 0.67 -28.30
C LYS A 21 -20.48 1.92 -28.18
N THR A 22 -21.44 2.13 -29.08
CA THR A 22 -22.35 3.29 -29.00
C THR A 22 -23.35 3.18 -27.85
N LYS A 23 -23.70 1.96 -27.41
CA LYS A 23 -24.54 1.73 -26.22
C LYS A 23 -23.79 2.00 -24.91
N THR A 24 -22.46 1.89 -24.88
CA THR A 24 -21.64 2.15 -23.69
C THR A 24 -21.14 3.59 -23.55
N CYS A 25 -21.26 4.42 -24.60
CA CYS A 25 -20.70 5.78 -24.62
C CYS A 25 -21.73 6.92 -24.44
N LEU A 26 -23.04 6.62 -24.42
CA LEU A 26 -24.14 7.60 -24.35
C LEU A 26 -24.84 7.67 -22.97
N GLN A 27 -24.19 7.21 -21.90
CA GLN A 27 -24.78 7.19 -20.54
C GLN A 27 -24.14 8.16 -19.54
N THR A 28 -23.36 9.15 -19.98
CA THR A 28 -22.74 10.14 -19.07
C THR A 28 -23.26 11.57 -19.22
N SER A 29 -24.36 11.81 -19.94
CA SER A 29 -24.95 13.15 -20.05
C SER A 29 -26.40 13.12 -20.53
N ALA A 30 -27.34 12.74 -19.66
CA ALA A 30 -28.75 13.09 -19.81
C ALA A 30 -29.50 12.86 -18.50
N ASP A 31 -30.18 13.91 -18.05
CA ASP A 31 -30.99 13.95 -16.85
C ASP A 31 -32.10 12.88 -16.79
N GLU A 32 -32.30 12.40 -15.57
CA GLU A 32 -33.59 12.08 -14.95
C GLU A 32 -34.70 11.53 -15.83
N LYS A 33 -34.70 10.20 -16.00
CA LYS A 33 -35.92 9.36 -16.02
C LYS A 33 -35.49 7.93 -15.79
N SER A 34 -35.54 7.51 -14.53
CA SER A 34 -35.28 6.13 -14.11
C SER A 34 -36.32 5.20 -14.73
N THR A 35 -35.95 4.58 -15.85
CA THR A 35 -36.64 3.38 -16.32
C THR A 35 -36.57 2.34 -15.20
N LYS A 36 -37.73 1.74 -14.87
CA LYS A 36 -38.03 0.77 -13.79
C LYS A 36 -37.21 -0.54 -13.82
N ARG A 37 -35.93 -0.50 -14.17
CA ARG A 37 -35.01 -1.61 -13.95
C ARG A 37 -34.55 -1.51 -12.52
N LYS A 38 -34.76 -2.58 -11.76
CA LYS A 38 -34.52 -2.74 -10.32
C LYS A 38 -33.37 -1.85 -9.85
N ALA A 39 -33.71 -0.77 -9.16
CA ALA A 39 -32.73 0.09 -8.48
C ALA A 39 -31.82 -0.82 -7.64
N SER A 40 -30.54 -0.48 -7.56
CA SER A 40 -29.60 -1.28 -6.79
C SER A 40 -30.04 -1.29 -5.30
N ALA A 41 -29.72 -2.35 -4.56
CA ALA A 41 -30.13 -2.46 -3.15
C ALA A 41 -29.67 -1.27 -2.28
N LEU A 42 -28.59 -0.58 -2.66
CA LEU A 42 -28.11 0.62 -1.96
C LEU A 42 -28.91 1.88 -2.32
N GLU A 43 -29.42 2.00 -3.54
CA GLU A 43 -30.32 3.10 -3.95
C GLU A 43 -31.70 2.99 -3.28
N LEU A 44 -32.05 1.82 -2.75
CA LEU A 44 -33.28 1.61 -1.98
C LEU A 44 -33.14 2.10 -0.52
N ILE A 45 -31.91 2.26 -0.03
CA ILE A 45 -31.65 2.74 1.33
C ILE A 45 -31.82 4.27 1.34
N PRO A 46 -32.61 4.86 2.26
CA PRO A 46 -32.73 6.31 2.39
C PRO A 46 -31.39 7.01 2.64
N ARG A 47 -31.18 8.19 2.03
CA ARG A 47 -29.89 8.92 2.09
C ARG A 47 -29.32 9.13 3.49
N HIS A 48 -30.17 9.44 4.48
CA HIS A 48 -29.72 9.68 5.85
C HIS A 48 -29.23 8.41 6.58
N GLN A 49 -29.53 7.23 6.04
CA GLN A 49 -29.07 5.93 6.57
C GLN A 49 -27.85 5.41 5.81
N GLN A 50 -27.48 6.06 4.70
CA GLN A 50 -26.30 5.70 3.93
C GLN A 50 -25.04 6.22 4.63
N LEU A 51 -24.00 5.37 4.68
CA LEU A 51 -22.69 5.76 5.18
C LEU A 51 -21.93 6.47 4.06
N VAL A 52 -21.92 7.81 4.12
CA VAL A 52 -21.33 8.69 3.11
C VAL A 52 -20.33 9.63 3.76
N GLU A 53 -19.15 9.76 3.18
CA GLU A 53 -18.17 10.80 3.52
C GLU A 53 -18.28 11.99 2.58
N LEU A 54 -18.44 13.19 3.14
CA LEU A 54 -18.36 14.43 2.38
C LEU A 54 -16.89 14.83 2.21
N VAL A 55 -16.32 14.51 1.07
CA VAL A 55 -14.92 14.82 0.75
C VAL A 55 -14.83 16.04 -0.14
N GLY A 56 -14.10 17.07 0.30
CA GLY A 56 -13.87 18.29 -0.49
C GLY A 56 -13.51 19.52 0.34
N LYS A 57 -13.14 20.61 -0.33
CA LYS A 57 -12.91 21.92 0.30
C LYS A 57 -14.25 22.56 0.63
N ARG A 58 -14.28 23.52 1.56
CA ARG A 58 -15.50 24.28 1.88
C ARG A 58 -16.03 24.93 0.58
N GLY A 59 -17.20 24.51 0.13
CA GLY A 59 -17.84 24.96 -1.12
C GLY A 59 -18.01 23.88 -2.19
N SER A 60 -17.18 22.83 -2.20
CA SER A 60 -17.26 21.73 -3.19
C SER A 60 -17.13 20.36 -2.52
N LYS A 61 -18.10 20.02 -1.68
CA LYS A 61 -18.17 18.71 -1.03
C LYS A 61 -18.76 17.70 -2.01
N THR A 62 -18.01 16.65 -2.31
CA THR A 62 -18.49 15.48 -3.07
C THR A 62 -18.81 14.36 -2.10
N GLU A 63 -19.99 13.77 -2.25
CA GLU A 63 -20.43 12.59 -1.50
C GLU A 63 -19.66 11.36 -2.00
N LYS A 64 -18.95 10.67 -1.09
CA LYS A 64 -18.28 9.40 -1.35
C LYS A 64 -18.86 8.31 -0.46
N ASP A 65 -19.44 7.29 -1.05
CA ASP A 65 -19.95 6.14 -0.31
C ASP A 65 -18.80 5.37 0.36
N LEU A 66 -18.94 5.13 1.67
CA LEU A 66 -18.01 4.33 2.45
C LEU A 66 -18.13 2.84 2.14
N ILE A 67 -19.35 2.39 1.87
CA ILE A 67 -19.62 1.03 1.46
C ILE A 67 -19.35 0.91 -0.04
N ARG A 68 -18.08 0.79 -0.39
CA ARG A 68 -17.69 0.53 -1.79
C ARG A 68 -18.24 -0.82 -2.22
N ARG A 69 -19.00 -0.83 -3.32
CA ARG A 69 -19.27 -2.06 -4.07
C ARG A 69 -17.91 -2.65 -4.44
N LYS A 70 -17.57 -3.84 -3.94
CA LYS A 70 -16.42 -4.57 -4.47
C LYS A 70 -16.77 -4.91 -5.92
N GLU A 71 -16.11 -4.26 -6.86
CA GLU A 71 -16.21 -4.63 -8.27
C GLU A 71 -15.88 -6.12 -8.37
N LYS A 72 -16.67 -6.84 -9.18
CA LYS A 72 -16.44 -8.27 -9.38
C LYS A 72 -15.08 -8.41 -10.05
N LEU A 73 -14.13 -8.99 -9.33
CA LEU A 73 -12.79 -9.29 -9.83
C LEU A 73 -12.91 -10.11 -11.11
N THR A 74 -12.51 -9.54 -12.25
CA THR A 74 -12.61 -10.25 -13.52
C THR A 74 -11.40 -11.17 -13.70
N VAL A 75 -11.54 -12.19 -14.55
CA VAL A 75 -10.42 -13.11 -14.86
C VAL A 75 -9.22 -12.34 -15.44
N THR A 76 -9.47 -11.26 -16.19
CA THR A 76 -8.42 -10.40 -16.74
C THR A 76 -7.66 -9.66 -15.65
N ASP A 77 -8.34 -9.15 -14.63
CA ASP A 77 -7.71 -8.45 -13.51
C ASP A 77 -6.84 -9.40 -12.69
N VAL A 78 -7.33 -10.62 -12.44
CA VAL A 78 -6.56 -11.67 -11.76
C VAL A 78 -5.29 -11.99 -12.53
N ARG A 79 -5.40 -12.17 -13.86
CA ARG A 79 -4.24 -12.44 -14.71
C ARG A 79 -3.23 -11.31 -14.67
N GLN A 80 -3.69 -10.06 -14.69
CA GLN A 80 -2.82 -8.89 -14.57
C GLN A 80 -2.14 -8.82 -13.21
N GLN A 81 -2.87 -9.11 -12.12
CA GLN A 81 -2.30 -9.18 -10.77
C GLN A 81 -1.24 -10.28 -10.64
N LEU A 82 -1.47 -11.45 -11.24
CA LEU A 82 -0.50 -12.53 -11.25
C LEU A 82 0.74 -12.17 -12.08
N ALA A 83 0.57 -11.52 -13.23
CA ALA A 83 1.69 -11.06 -14.06
C ALA A 83 2.52 -9.98 -13.36
N ASN A 84 1.89 -9.10 -12.59
CA ASN A 84 2.58 -8.05 -11.82
C ASN A 84 3.15 -8.56 -10.49
N ARG A 85 2.87 -9.81 -10.10
CA ARG A 85 3.36 -10.37 -8.84
C ARG A 85 4.84 -10.67 -8.98
N ARG A 86 5.65 -10.09 -8.09
CA ARG A 86 7.09 -10.34 -8.04
C ARG A 86 7.35 -11.75 -7.49
N ASP A 87 8.23 -12.49 -8.16
CA ASP A 87 8.72 -13.77 -7.66
C ASP A 87 9.65 -13.56 -6.46
N HIS A 88 9.27 -14.09 -5.31
CA HIS A 88 10.05 -14.01 -4.07
C HIS A 88 11.00 -15.19 -3.90
N THR A 89 11.15 -16.05 -4.91
CA THR A 89 11.93 -17.29 -4.82
C THR A 89 13.38 -16.99 -4.49
N GLU A 90 14.03 -16.09 -5.23
CA GLU A 90 15.44 -15.72 -4.97
C GLU A 90 15.61 -15.06 -3.60
N GLU A 91 14.71 -14.15 -3.20
CA GLU A 91 14.75 -13.51 -1.89
C GLU A 91 14.60 -14.53 -0.74
N ASN A 92 13.77 -15.56 -0.94
CA ASN A 92 13.58 -16.61 0.04
C ASN A 92 14.78 -17.55 0.10
N VAL A 93 15.36 -17.92 -1.05
CA VAL A 93 16.59 -18.72 -1.13
C VAL A 93 17.74 -17.97 -0.45
N GLN A 94 17.90 -16.68 -0.70
CA GLN A 94 18.91 -15.85 -0.04
C GLN A 94 18.71 -15.80 1.47
N LYS A 95 17.48 -15.58 1.96
CA LYS A 95 17.18 -15.61 3.40
C LYS A 95 17.50 -16.96 4.02
N LEU A 96 17.11 -18.04 3.35
CA LEU A 96 17.37 -19.40 3.83
C LEU A 96 18.87 -19.69 3.88
N LEU A 97 19.61 -19.30 2.83
CA LEU A 97 21.06 -19.44 2.77
C LEU A 97 21.72 -18.65 3.90
N MET A 98 21.28 -17.41 4.13
CA MET A 98 21.74 -16.58 5.25
C MET A 98 21.53 -17.29 6.58
N PHE A 99 20.34 -17.83 6.85
CA PHE A 99 20.07 -18.59 8.08
C PHE A 99 20.85 -19.91 8.19
N SER A 100 21.22 -20.53 7.07
CA SER A 100 22.02 -21.76 7.07
C SER A 100 23.51 -21.51 7.29
N ALA A 101 24.03 -20.39 6.76
CA ALA A 101 25.44 -20.04 6.81
C ALA A 101 25.81 -19.33 8.12
N THR A 102 24.90 -18.53 8.68
CA THR A 102 25.11 -17.87 9.98
C THR A 102 24.71 -18.79 11.12
N ARG A 103 25.63 -19.02 12.06
CA ARG A 103 25.30 -19.69 13.33
C ARG A 103 24.44 -18.73 14.15
N MET A 104 23.18 -19.08 14.36
CA MET A 104 22.27 -18.30 15.21
C MET A 104 22.60 -18.49 16.69
N ASP A 105 22.47 -17.41 17.47
CA ASP A 105 22.61 -17.47 18.92
C ASP A 105 21.62 -18.46 19.53
N GLU A 106 22.04 -19.23 20.53
CA GLU A 106 21.21 -20.30 21.11
C GLU A 106 19.89 -19.79 21.69
N GLU A 107 19.88 -18.56 22.22
CA GLU A 107 18.67 -17.92 22.74
C GLU A 107 17.66 -17.63 21.63
N THR A 108 18.12 -17.12 20.50
CA THR A 108 17.28 -16.82 19.34
C THR A 108 16.73 -18.12 18.75
N ARG A 109 17.56 -19.17 18.66
CA ARG A 109 17.15 -20.50 18.22
C ARG A 109 16.05 -21.09 19.13
N LYS A 110 16.23 -21.01 20.46
CA LYS A 110 15.22 -21.47 21.43
C LYS A 110 13.90 -20.69 21.29
N LYS A 111 13.95 -19.36 21.11
CA LYS A 111 12.76 -18.52 20.88
C LYS A 111 12.04 -18.89 19.58
N ILE A 112 12.77 -19.10 18.49
CA ILE A 112 12.21 -19.53 17.19
C ILE A 112 11.51 -20.89 17.32
N ILE A 113 12.14 -21.87 17.97
CA ILE A 113 11.56 -23.21 18.18
C ILE A 113 10.29 -23.13 19.04
N LYS A 114 10.32 -22.36 20.14
CA LYS A 114 9.12 -22.15 20.99
C LYS A 114 7.97 -21.52 20.18
N ARG A 115 8.26 -20.53 19.34
CA ARG A 115 7.27 -19.87 18.47
C ARG A 115 6.71 -20.81 17.40
N ALA A 116 7.56 -21.64 16.78
CA ALA A 116 7.14 -22.64 15.81
C ALA A 116 6.18 -23.66 16.44
N ARG A 117 6.47 -24.13 17.66
CA ARG A 117 5.57 -25.02 18.42
C ARG A 117 4.23 -24.38 18.79
N THR A 118 4.23 -23.08 19.07
CA THR A 118 3.00 -22.34 19.43
C THR A 118 2.18 -21.87 18.23
N GLY A 119 2.69 -22.00 17.00
CA GLY A 119 1.95 -21.67 15.77
C GLY A 119 1.66 -20.18 15.54
N ARG A 120 2.23 -19.27 16.35
CA ARG A 120 2.03 -17.82 16.19
C ARG A 120 3.07 -17.25 15.21
N TYR A 121 2.74 -17.25 13.93
CA TYR A 121 3.53 -16.54 12.92
C TYR A 121 3.35 -15.02 13.09
N VAL A 122 4.45 -14.27 13.06
CA VAL A 122 4.40 -12.81 13.07
C VAL A 122 3.93 -12.34 11.70
N THR A 123 2.78 -11.67 11.67
CA THR A 123 2.30 -10.94 10.49
C THR A 123 3.40 -10.02 9.98
N ARG A 124 3.71 -10.09 8.68
CA ARG A 124 4.80 -9.32 8.08
C ARG A 124 4.62 -7.83 8.40
N VAL A 125 5.54 -7.26 9.18
CA VAL A 125 5.63 -5.81 9.35
C VAL A 125 6.18 -5.27 8.04
N ASN A 126 5.33 -4.59 7.27
CA ASN A 126 5.75 -3.89 6.06
C ASN A 126 6.60 -2.69 6.49
N MET A 127 7.92 -2.85 6.48
CA MET A 127 8.83 -1.72 6.60
C MET A 127 8.67 -0.86 5.35
N SER A 128 8.10 0.34 5.51
CA SER A 128 7.93 1.28 4.41
C SER A 128 9.29 1.66 3.86
N LYS A 129 9.46 1.49 2.54
CA LYS A 129 10.71 1.68 1.81
C LYS A 129 10.96 3.18 1.60
N LYS A 130 11.16 3.94 2.68
CA LYS A 130 11.47 5.38 2.63
C LYS A 130 12.93 5.57 3.05
N GLY A 131 13.84 5.56 2.08
CA GLY A 131 15.27 5.75 2.35
C GLY A 131 16.21 5.13 1.32
N LYS A 132 15.97 5.36 0.01
CA LYS A 132 16.97 5.04 -1.01
C LYS A 132 17.33 6.34 -1.75
N LYS A 133 18.20 7.16 -1.15
CA LYS A 133 18.87 8.24 -1.88
C LYS A 133 19.89 7.60 -2.83
N LYS A 134 19.81 7.96 -4.10
CA LYS A 134 20.80 7.70 -5.15
C LYS A 134 22.15 8.26 -4.70
N ALA A 135 23.17 7.41 -4.65
CA ALA A 135 24.56 7.84 -4.82
C ALA A 135 24.98 7.33 -6.20
N SER A 136 24.96 8.23 -7.18
CA SER A 136 25.68 8.07 -8.45
C SER A 136 26.58 9.29 -8.56
N SER A 137 27.86 8.97 -8.68
CA SER A 137 29.06 9.79 -8.74
C SER A 137 29.10 10.88 -9.82
N ALA A 138 30.06 11.78 -9.60
CA ALA A 138 30.73 12.71 -10.53
C ALA A 138 30.20 14.17 -10.51
N ASP A 139 31.02 14.99 -9.83
CA ASP A 139 31.57 16.29 -10.23
C ASP A 139 30.61 17.48 -10.44
N ASP A 140 30.68 18.47 -9.54
CA ASP A 140 31.03 19.85 -9.92
C ASP A 140 31.43 20.68 -8.69
N ASP A 141 32.45 21.50 -8.87
CA ASP A 141 33.22 22.22 -7.86
C ASP A 141 32.63 23.60 -7.50
N ASN A 142 32.99 24.05 -6.31
CA ASN A 142 33.25 25.44 -5.90
C ASN A 142 32.08 26.38 -5.51
N LEU A 143 32.05 26.82 -4.24
CA LEU A 143 32.52 28.16 -3.82
C LEU A 143 32.39 28.36 -2.29
N GLY A 144 33.43 28.98 -1.73
CA GLY A 144 33.77 29.02 -0.31
C GLY A 144 32.92 29.90 0.60
N GLY A 145 33.17 29.72 1.89
CA GLY A 145 32.69 30.56 2.99
C GLY A 145 33.42 30.16 4.27
N ASP A 146 34.46 30.91 4.60
CA ASP A 146 35.30 30.77 5.80
C ASP A 146 34.48 30.69 7.10
N ALA A 147 34.71 29.66 7.90
CA ALA A 147 34.52 29.68 9.35
C ALA A 147 35.38 28.59 9.99
N GLU A 148 36.22 29.02 10.93
CA GLU A 148 37.13 28.27 11.81
C GLU A 148 36.52 26.99 12.41
N PRO A 149 37.33 25.98 12.78
CA PRO A 149 36.86 24.80 13.50
C PRO A 149 36.80 25.10 15.00
N ASP A 150 35.63 25.50 15.48
CA ASP A 150 35.33 25.42 16.92
C ASP A 150 35.08 23.94 17.27
N GLU A 151 36.09 23.30 17.85
CA GLU A 151 35.87 22.17 18.75
C GLU A 151 35.09 22.66 19.98
N ASP A 152 34.24 21.79 20.53
CA ASP A 152 33.35 22.03 21.69
C ASP A 152 31.92 22.53 21.38
N ALA A 153 31.16 21.71 20.63
CA ALA A 153 29.70 21.67 20.78
C ALA A 153 29.30 20.31 21.37
N PRO A 154 28.91 20.21 22.66
CA PRO A 154 28.29 19.00 23.15
C PRO A 154 26.97 18.84 22.41
N ALA A 155 26.84 17.72 21.69
CA ALA A 155 25.55 17.26 21.24
C ALA A 155 24.59 17.34 22.44
N GLU A 156 23.44 18.01 22.26
CA GLU A 156 22.32 17.99 23.18
C GLU A 156 21.87 16.54 23.36
N THR A 157 22.59 15.83 24.21
CA THR A 157 22.24 14.53 24.72
C THR A 157 21.14 14.81 25.74
N VAL A 158 19.90 14.60 25.29
CA VAL A 158 18.68 14.84 26.07
C VAL A 158 18.65 14.03 27.39
N PHE A 159 19.62 13.13 27.60
CA PHE A 159 19.87 12.45 28.85
C PHE A 159 21.37 12.48 29.17
N THR A 160 21.71 13.23 30.21
CA THR A 160 23.03 13.24 30.82
C THR A 160 23.15 12.16 31.89
N GLU A 161 24.37 11.79 32.26
CA GLU A 161 24.59 10.80 33.33
C GLU A 161 24.04 11.27 34.70
N GLU A 162 23.94 12.59 34.89
CA GLU A 162 23.31 13.21 36.06
C GLU A 162 21.80 12.94 36.12
N ASP A 163 21.12 12.81 34.98
CA ASP A 163 19.69 12.49 34.91
C ASP A 163 19.42 11.06 35.40
N PHE A 164 20.34 10.12 35.14
CA PHE A 164 20.25 8.76 35.66
C PHE A 164 20.45 8.70 37.18
N ALA A 165 21.36 9.52 37.71
CA ALA A 165 21.56 9.62 39.15
C ALA A 165 20.34 10.22 39.86
N ASN A 166 19.67 11.19 39.22
CA ASN A 166 18.43 11.76 39.74
C ASN A 166 17.25 10.78 39.68
N PHE A 167 17.15 9.98 38.60
CA PHE A 167 16.14 8.94 38.48
C PHE A 167 16.29 7.83 39.53
N ALA A 168 17.52 7.41 39.85
CA ALA A 168 17.77 6.42 40.90
C ALA A 168 17.31 6.92 42.28
N LYS A 169 17.59 8.19 42.61
CA LYS A 169 17.11 8.81 43.85
C LYS A 169 15.59 8.94 43.91
N GLU A 170 14.95 9.20 42.77
CA GLU A 170 13.48 9.28 42.68
C GLU A 170 12.83 7.91 42.88
N LEU A 171 13.44 6.83 42.37
CA LEU A 171 13.01 5.46 42.61
C LEU A 171 13.05 5.09 44.11
N GLU A 172 14.15 5.41 44.79
CA GLU A 172 14.28 5.19 46.26
C GLU A 172 13.24 6.00 47.04
N LYS A 173 12.98 7.24 46.63
CA LYS A 173 11.99 8.12 47.27
C LYS A 173 10.54 7.67 47.02
N SER A 174 10.27 7.03 45.89
CA SER A 174 8.95 6.51 45.52
C SER A 174 8.60 5.18 46.21
N GLY A 175 9.53 4.57 46.95
CA GLY A 175 9.31 3.32 47.68
C GLY A 175 8.99 2.12 46.79
N LEU A 176 9.39 2.17 45.52
CA LEU A 176 9.20 1.10 44.53
C LEU A 176 10.35 0.06 44.53
N LEU A 177 11.28 0.18 45.49
CA LEU A 177 12.39 -0.74 45.76
C LEU A 177 12.36 -1.18 47.23
#